data_AF-A0A3D5HYH1-F1
#
_entry.id   AF-A0A3D5HYH1-F1
#
_cell.length_a   1.000
_cell.length_b   1.000
_cell.length_c   1.000
_cell.angle_alpha   90.00
_cell.angle_beta   90.00
_cell.angle_gamma   90.00
#
_symmetry.space_group_name_H-M   'P 1'
#
loop_
_entity.id
_entity.type
_entity.pdbx_description
1 polymer ?
#
loop_
_entity_poly.entity_id
_entity_poly.type
_entity_poly.pdbx_seq_one_letter_code
_entity_poly.pdbx_strand_id
1 'polypeptide(L)'
;AAQGWPVLAVQHPGSDDTAVRGLLEGRQTLPGLETLPARLQDLQALQSAVRDGRLGFGPHGSPPRLVLLGHSLGALSSLLWAGADVEPGLAERCSQNLQQIPVLDSSFLLQCQLTELSLPALEPPAGLDAVVVLNSFGSLLWGERGLASIAVPVLSIGGSMDLITPPLNEQ
;
A
#
# COMPACT_ATOMS: atom_id res chain seq x y z
N ALA A 1 15.96 -11.23 -6.64
CA ALA A 1 17.40 -11.19 -6.95
C ALA A 1 17.93 -12.53 -7.46
N ALA A 2 17.97 -13.60 -6.66
CA ALA A 2 18.54 -14.89 -7.06
C ALA A 2 17.92 -15.53 -8.32
N GLN A 3 16.65 -15.21 -8.62
CA GLN A 3 15.92 -15.66 -9.81
C GLN A 3 16.09 -14.73 -11.02
N GLY A 4 17.11 -13.86 -11.04
CA GLY A 4 17.43 -12.99 -12.17
C GLY A 4 16.65 -11.67 -12.25
N TRP A 5 15.73 -11.42 -11.30
CA TRP A 5 15.00 -10.16 -11.23
C TRP A 5 15.77 -9.11 -10.42
N PRO A 6 15.99 -7.89 -10.96
CA PRO A 6 16.37 -6.76 -10.13
C PRO A 6 15.26 -6.48 -9.13
N VAL A 7 15.64 -6.24 -7.87
CA VAL A 7 14.68 -5.95 -6.80
C VAL A 7 15.08 -4.63 -6.19
N LEU A 8 14.09 -3.75 -6.08
CA LEU A 8 14.22 -2.49 -5.38
C LEU A 8 13.28 -2.51 -4.17
N ALA A 9 13.87 -2.52 -2.97
CA ALA A 9 13.14 -2.38 -1.73
C ALA A 9 13.17 -0.90 -1.32
N VAL A 10 12.00 -0.27 -1.32
CA VAL A 10 11.86 1.16 -1.01
C VAL A 10 11.84 1.34 0.51
N GLN A 11 12.69 2.23 1.02
CA GLN A 11 12.53 2.77 2.37
C GLN A 11 11.65 4.01 2.28
N HIS A 12 10.68 4.11 3.18
CA HIS A 12 9.75 5.22 3.25
C HIS A 12 10.03 6.05 4.50
N PRO A 13 10.74 7.19 4.40
CA PRO A 13 11.12 7.99 5.56
C PRO A 13 9.94 8.30 6.47
N GLY A 14 10.12 8.13 7.79
CA GLY A 14 9.06 8.28 8.79
C GLY A 14 8.21 7.02 9.03
N SER A 15 8.31 6.01 8.15
CA SER A 15 7.73 4.66 8.32
C SER A 15 8.72 3.54 7.99
N ASP A 16 10.01 3.84 8.07
CA ASP A 16 11.12 2.96 7.75
C ASP A 16 11.66 2.21 8.99
N ASP A 17 12.79 1.51 8.83
CA ASP A 17 13.44 0.77 9.92
C ASP A 17 13.87 1.68 11.08
N THR A 18 14.15 2.96 10.81
CA THR A 18 14.48 3.94 11.86
C THR A 18 13.24 4.22 12.69
N ALA A 19 12.09 4.39 12.04
CA ALA A 19 10.81 4.59 12.70
C ALA A 19 10.40 3.38 13.56
N VAL A 20 10.54 2.17 13.01
CA VAL A 20 10.27 0.92 13.75
C VAL A 20 11.19 0.77 14.95
N ARG A 21 12.49 1.07 14.81
CA ARG A 21 13.43 1.06 15.93
C ARG A 21 13.05 2.09 16.99
N GLY A 22 12.68 3.30 16.56
CA GLY A 22 12.22 4.36 17.46
C GLY A 22 10.99 3.94 18.26
N LEU A 23 10.05 3.21 17.65
CA LEU A 23 8.91 2.62 18.37
C LEU A 23 9.35 1.62 19.43
N LEU A 24 10.22 0.67 19.07
CA LEU A 24 10.71 -0.37 20.00
C LEU A 24 11.48 0.23 21.19
N GLU A 25 12.14 1.36 20.97
CA GLU A 25 12.88 2.12 21.99
C GLU A 25 12.00 3.13 22.74
N GLY A 26 10.70 3.23 22.42
CA GLY A 26 9.76 4.17 23.06
C GLY A 26 9.98 5.64 22.70
N ARG A 27 10.74 5.94 21.64
CA ARG A 27 11.05 7.30 21.17
C ARG A 27 9.99 7.88 20.25
N GLN A 28 9.14 7.05 19.66
CA GLN A 28 8.04 7.46 18.79
C GLN A 28 6.90 6.45 18.80
N THR A 29 5.75 6.83 18.24
CA THR A 29 4.59 5.94 18.06
C THR A 29 4.71 5.10 16.79
N LEU A 30 3.85 4.08 16.67
CA LEU A 30 3.76 3.25 15.47
C LEU A 30 3.36 4.15 14.29
N PRO A 31 4.11 4.15 13.17
CA PRO A 31 3.70 4.85 11.96
C PRO A 31 2.41 4.23 11.41
N GLY A 32 1.36 5.04 11.33
CA GLY A 32 0.04 4.63 10.88
C GLY A 32 -0.25 5.04 9.43
N LEU A 33 -1.55 5.16 9.12
CA LEU A 33 -2.01 5.50 7.78
C LEU A 33 -1.61 6.92 7.37
N GLU A 34 -1.32 7.81 8.33
CA GLU A 34 -0.86 9.18 8.07
C GLU A 34 0.42 9.25 7.22
N THR A 35 1.17 8.15 7.13
CA THR A 35 2.37 8.04 6.30
C THR A 35 2.06 7.78 4.82
N LEU A 36 0.85 7.32 4.49
CA LEU A 36 0.45 6.92 3.15
C LEU A 36 0.69 8.00 2.07
N PRO A 37 0.37 9.30 2.27
CA PRO A 37 0.66 10.33 1.28
C PRO A 37 2.15 10.42 0.93
N ALA A 38 3.04 10.36 1.92
CA ALA A 38 4.48 10.37 1.71
C ALA A 38 4.96 9.10 1.00
N ARG A 39 4.42 7.93 1.38
CA ARG A 39 4.74 6.65 0.71
C ARG A 39 4.40 6.66 -0.77
N LEU A 40 3.24 7.22 -1.13
CA LEU A 40 2.83 7.37 -2.53
C LEU A 40 3.75 8.35 -3.29
N GLN A 41 4.21 9.42 -2.65
CA GLN A 41 5.20 10.33 -3.23
C GLN A 41 6.55 9.64 -3.44
N ASP A 42 7.00 8.79 -2.51
CA ASP A 42 8.23 8.02 -2.67
C ASP A 42 8.18 7.10 -3.90
N LEU A 43 7.03 6.46 -4.16
CA LEU A 43 6.82 5.62 -5.34
C LEU A 43 6.90 6.42 -6.64
N GLN A 44 6.32 7.62 -6.68
CA GLN A 44 6.45 8.52 -7.83
C GLN A 44 7.88 9.05 -8.02
N ALA A 45 8.55 9.38 -6.92
CA ALA A 45 9.95 9.81 -6.93
C ALA A 45 10.86 8.71 -7.47
N LEU A 46 10.58 7.45 -7.11
CA LEU A 46 11.25 6.28 -7.64
C LEU A 46 11.04 6.14 -9.16
N GLN A 47 9.79 6.17 -9.63
CA GLN A 47 9.49 6.10 -11.07
C GLN A 47 10.19 7.23 -11.83
N SER A 48 10.21 8.44 -11.27
CA SER A 48 10.94 9.57 -11.84
C SER A 48 12.44 9.31 -11.86
N ALA A 49 13.03 8.82 -10.77
CA ALA A 49 14.47 8.50 -10.73
C ALA A 49 14.86 7.41 -11.74
N VAL A 50 14.01 6.41 -11.96
CA VAL A 50 14.20 5.36 -12.98
C VAL A 50 14.10 5.95 -14.39
N ARG A 51 13.09 6.78 -14.66
CA ARG A 51 12.89 7.47 -15.95
C ARG A 51 14.05 8.40 -16.28
N ASP A 52 14.53 9.15 -15.29
CA ASP A 52 15.60 10.14 -15.46
C ASP A 52 17.00 9.50 -15.44
N GLY A 53 17.11 8.19 -15.27
CA GLY A 53 18.38 7.46 -15.19
C GLY A 53 19.19 7.72 -13.91
N ARG A 54 18.59 8.34 -12.89
CA ARG A 54 19.20 8.54 -11.56
C ARG A 54 19.25 7.25 -10.75
N LEU A 55 18.37 6.30 -11.06
CA LEU A 55 18.38 4.95 -10.51
C LEU A 55 18.59 3.93 -11.64
N GLY A 56 19.74 3.26 -11.62
CA GLY A 56 20.13 2.27 -12.63
C GLY A 56 19.98 0.84 -12.16
N PHE A 57 19.78 -0.08 -13.09
CA PHE A 57 19.63 -1.52 -12.85
C PHE A 57 20.83 -2.33 -13.36
N GLY A 58 22.02 -1.75 -13.21
CA GLY A 58 23.25 -2.29 -13.76
C GLY A 58 23.34 -2.15 -15.29
N PRO A 59 24.11 -3.01 -15.98
CA PRO A 59 24.45 -2.83 -17.39
C PRO A 59 23.27 -3.04 -18.36
N HIS A 60 22.16 -3.63 -17.88
CA HIS A 60 21.02 -3.99 -18.71
C HIS A 60 19.98 -2.86 -18.87
N GLY A 61 20.20 -1.71 -18.22
CA GLY A 61 19.25 -0.59 -18.24
C GLY A 61 17.96 -0.87 -17.46
N SER A 62 17.04 0.09 -17.44
CA SER A 62 15.78 -0.04 -16.71
C SER A 62 14.91 -1.16 -17.29
N PRO A 63 14.42 -2.09 -16.45
CA PRO A 63 13.59 -3.19 -16.94
C PRO A 63 12.27 -2.64 -17.51
N PRO A 64 11.79 -3.17 -18.64
CA PRO A 64 10.56 -2.69 -19.29
C PRO A 64 9.28 -3.16 -18.58
N ARG A 65 9.43 -4.05 -17.59
CA ARG A 65 8.34 -4.74 -16.89
C ARG A 65 8.52 -4.53 -15.39
N LEU A 66 7.44 -4.17 -14.72
CA LEU A 66 7.39 -3.89 -13.30
C LEU A 66 6.33 -4.77 -12.64
N VAL A 67 6.71 -5.39 -11.54
CA VAL A 67 5.78 -6.05 -10.63
C VAL A 67 5.85 -5.32 -9.30
N LEU A 68 4.71 -4.87 -8.80
CA LEU A 68 4.62 -4.29 -7.47
C LEU A 68 4.42 -5.39 -6.44
N LEU A 69 5.15 -5.29 -5.35
CA LEU A 69 4.96 -6.15 -4.20
C LEU A 69 4.87 -5.29 -2.95
N GLY A 70 3.77 -5.45 -2.22
CA GLY A 70 3.51 -4.70 -1.00
C GLY A 70 3.03 -5.61 0.13
N HIS A 71 3.39 -5.27 1.37
CA HIS A 71 2.90 -5.93 2.58
C HIS A 71 2.18 -4.93 3.47
N SER A 72 1.02 -5.29 4.03
CA SER A 72 0.24 -4.45 4.95
C SER A 72 -0.02 -3.05 4.37
N LEU A 73 0.43 -1.97 5.01
CA LEU A 73 0.32 -0.61 4.46
C LEU A 73 1.01 -0.45 3.09
N GLY A 74 2.10 -1.20 2.84
CA GLY A 74 2.76 -1.26 1.54
C GLY A 74 1.89 -1.93 0.47
N ALA A 75 1.02 -2.88 0.85
CA ALA A 75 0.05 -3.46 -0.06
C ALA A 75 -1.00 -2.43 -0.48
N LEU A 76 -1.57 -1.70 0.48
CA LEU A 76 -2.50 -0.60 0.18
C LEU A 76 -1.85 0.46 -0.72
N SER A 77 -0.62 0.88 -0.40
CA SER A 77 0.15 1.83 -1.22
C SER A 77 0.34 1.32 -2.65
N SER A 78 0.61 0.03 -2.82
CA SER A 78 0.79 -0.59 -4.14
C SER A 78 -0.51 -0.64 -4.95
N LEU A 79 -1.64 -0.95 -4.30
CA LEU A 79 -2.95 -0.98 -4.94
C LEU A 79 -3.36 0.42 -5.41
N LEU A 80 -3.24 1.44 -4.54
CA LEU A 80 -3.56 2.81 -4.89
C LEU A 80 -2.69 3.32 -6.04
N TRP A 81 -1.38 3.06 -6.00
CA TRP A 81 -0.50 3.46 -7.09
C TRP A 81 -0.80 2.72 -8.40
N ALA A 82 -1.22 1.46 -8.32
CA ALA A 82 -1.67 0.68 -9.48
C ALA A 82 -3.04 1.12 -10.04
N GLY A 83 -3.70 2.10 -9.42
CA GLY A 83 -4.97 2.65 -9.88
C GLY A 83 -6.21 2.09 -9.17
N ALA A 84 -6.07 1.52 -7.97
CA ALA A 84 -7.24 1.21 -7.15
C ALA A 84 -8.02 2.48 -6.80
N ASP A 85 -9.31 2.50 -7.14
CA ASP A 85 -10.21 3.58 -6.77
C ASP A 85 -10.84 3.31 -5.41
N VAL A 86 -10.75 4.29 -4.51
CA VAL A 86 -11.50 4.24 -3.25
C VAL A 86 -12.96 4.55 -3.54
N GLU A 87 -13.85 3.64 -3.15
CA GLU A 87 -15.28 3.79 -3.29
C GLU A 87 -15.76 5.06 -2.57
N PRO A 88 -16.51 5.95 -3.26
CA PRO A 88 -17.10 7.13 -2.63
C PRO A 88 -17.94 6.77 -1.41
N GLY A 89 -18.04 7.68 -0.45
CA GLY A 89 -18.86 7.48 0.76
C GLY A 89 -18.15 6.75 1.91
N LEU A 90 -16.81 6.73 1.91
CA LEU A 90 -16.03 6.10 2.98
C LEU A 90 -16.33 6.72 4.37
N ALA A 91 -16.52 8.04 4.44
CA ALA A 91 -16.84 8.73 5.70
C ALA A 91 -18.18 8.25 6.29
N GLU A 92 -19.19 8.06 5.45
CA GLU A 92 -20.49 7.53 5.83
C GLU A 92 -20.36 6.09 6.32
N ARG A 93 -19.66 5.22 5.56
CA ARG A 93 -19.41 3.82 5.96
C ARG A 93 -18.66 3.74 7.30
N CYS A 94 -17.69 4.63 7.52
CA CYS A 94 -16.99 4.74 8.79
C CYS A 94 -17.95 5.16 9.92
N SER A 95 -18.76 6.20 9.74
CA SER A 95 -19.66 6.69 10.78
C SER A 95 -20.78 5.70 11.17
N GLN A 96 -21.35 4.97 10.20
CA GLN A 96 -22.44 4.02 10.43
C GLN A 96 -21.96 2.77 11.18
N ASN A 97 -20.75 2.30 10.85
CA ASN A 97 -20.22 1.08 11.43
C ASN A 97 -19.59 1.30 12.81
N LEU A 98 -19.19 2.53 13.19
CA LEU A 98 -18.65 2.84 14.52
C LEU A 98 -19.53 2.36 15.70
N GLN A 99 -20.84 2.21 15.50
CA GLN A 99 -21.76 1.70 16.53
C GLN A 99 -21.90 0.17 16.57
N GLN A 100 -21.42 -0.54 15.55
CA GLN A 100 -21.55 -2.00 15.39
C GLN A 100 -20.21 -2.74 15.46
N ILE A 101 -19.09 -2.04 15.61
CA ILE A 101 -17.77 -2.67 15.54
C ILE A 101 -17.54 -3.52 16.80
N PRO A 102 -17.16 -4.80 16.67
CA PRO A 102 -16.43 -5.45 17.75
C PRO A 102 -15.17 -4.61 18.01
N VAL A 103 -14.94 -4.21 19.26
CA VAL A 103 -13.91 -3.27 19.77
C VAL A 103 -12.44 -3.59 19.34
N LEU A 104 -12.21 -4.57 18.46
CA LEU A 104 -10.94 -5.21 18.17
C LEU A 104 -10.53 -5.25 16.68
N ASP A 105 -11.28 -4.68 15.71
CA ASP A 105 -10.78 -4.65 14.32
C ASP A 105 -9.90 -3.42 14.04
N SER A 106 -8.59 -3.61 14.23
CA SER A 106 -7.59 -2.56 13.99
C SER A 106 -7.51 -2.12 12.52
N SER A 107 -7.82 -2.98 11.55
CA SER A 107 -7.76 -2.62 10.13
C SER A 107 -8.91 -1.71 9.71
N PHE A 108 -10.09 -1.87 10.32
CA PHE A 108 -11.21 -0.96 10.11
C PHE A 108 -10.82 0.48 10.47
N LEU A 109 -10.22 0.67 11.66
CA LEU A 109 -9.80 1.99 12.12
C LEU A 109 -8.75 2.61 11.20
N LEU A 110 -7.80 1.80 10.73
CA LEU A 110 -6.80 2.24 9.76
C LEU A 110 -7.47 2.72 8.47
N GLN A 111 -8.42 1.97 7.91
CA GLN A 111 -9.13 2.37 6.68
C GLN A 111 -9.87 3.70 6.84
N CYS A 112 -10.50 3.93 8.00
CA CYS A 112 -11.22 5.17 8.26
C CYS A 112 -10.32 6.40 8.40
N GLN A 113 -9.06 6.26 8.83
CA GLN A 113 -8.11 7.37 8.84
C GLN A 113 -7.92 7.97 7.44
N LEU A 114 -8.18 7.20 6.37
CA LEU A 114 -8.05 7.68 5.00
C LEU A 114 -8.94 8.89 4.71
N THR A 115 -10.08 9.04 5.40
CA THR A 115 -10.98 10.18 5.22
C THR A 115 -10.38 11.50 5.69
N GLU A 116 -9.33 11.45 6.50
CA GLU A 116 -8.63 12.63 7.04
C GLU A 116 -7.37 12.96 6.23
N LEU A 117 -7.01 12.13 5.24
CA LEU A 117 -5.78 12.27 4.48
C LEU A 117 -6.04 12.89 3.10
N SER A 118 -5.14 13.78 2.69
CA SER A 118 -5.06 14.25 1.31
C SER A 118 -4.05 13.42 0.55
N LEU A 119 -4.53 12.58 -0.38
CA LEU A 119 -3.66 11.79 -1.24
C LEU A 119 -3.11 12.65 -2.39
N PRO A 120 -1.84 12.46 -2.80
CA PRO A 120 -1.30 13.13 -3.98
C PRO A 120 -1.99 12.60 -5.25
N ALA A 121 -2.03 13.43 -6.29
CA ALA A 121 -2.34 12.93 -7.63
C ALA A 121 -1.29 11.90 -8.05
N LEU A 122 -1.72 10.75 -8.56
CA LEU A 122 -0.84 9.63 -8.89
C LEU A 122 -0.64 9.52 -10.41
N GLU A 123 0.62 9.46 -10.84
CA GLU A 123 0.96 8.92 -12.16
C GLU A 123 1.02 7.40 -12.07
N PRO A 124 0.28 6.65 -12.91
CA PRO A 124 0.35 5.21 -12.90
C PRO A 124 1.78 4.69 -13.18
N PRO A 125 2.18 3.58 -12.55
CA PRO A 125 3.48 2.96 -12.76
C PRO A 125 3.66 2.56 -14.23
N ALA A 126 4.71 3.09 -14.86
CA ALA A 126 5.06 2.73 -16.22
C ALA A 126 5.52 1.26 -16.31
N GLY A 127 4.97 0.51 -17.27
CA GLY A 127 5.34 -0.90 -17.49
C GLY A 127 4.85 -1.85 -16.39
N LEU A 128 3.83 -1.47 -15.61
CA LEU A 128 3.22 -2.35 -14.62
C LEU A 128 2.56 -3.55 -15.29
N ASP A 129 2.88 -4.76 -14.82
CA ASP A 129 2.32 -6.02 -15.33
C ASP A 129 1.50 -6.78 -14.31
N ALA A 130 1.77 -6.60 -13.02
CA ALA A 130 1.07 -7.29 -11.94
C ALA A 130 1.29 -6.58 -10.59
N VAL A 131 0.36 -6.79 -9.68
CA VAL A 131 0.46 -6.38 -8.28
C VAL A 131 0.35 -7.62 -7.40
N VAL A 132 1.28 -7.79 -6.46
CA VAL A 132 1.24 -8.81 -5.44
C VAL A 132 1.10 -8.14 -4.09
N VAL A 133 0.02 -8.46 -3.37
CA VAL A 133 -0.24 -7.90 -2.06
C VAL A 133 -0.23 -8.99 -1.00
N LEU A 134 0.48 -8.70 0.10
CA LEU A 134 0.64 -9.59 1.24
C LEU A 134 -0.05 -8.95 2.44
N ASN A 135 -0.97 -9.66 3.09
CA ASN A 135 -1.72 -9.17 4.25
C ASN A 135 -2.28 -7.76 4.02
N SER A 136 -2.97 -7.58 2.89
CA SER A 136 -3.60 -6.30 2.55
C SER A 136 -4.87 -6.08 3.36
N PHE A 137 -5.39 -4.87 3.29
CA PHE A 137 -6.66 -4.45 3.84
C PHE A 137 -7.33 -3.44 2.91
N GLY A 138 -8.65 -3.38 2.98
CA GLY A 138 -9.46 -2.50 2.14
C GLY A 138 -10.92 -2.92 2.02
N SER A 139 -11.44 -3.72 2.95
CA SER A 139 -12.85 -4.13 2.99
C SER A 139 -13.84 -2.97 2.90
N LEU A 140 -13.50 -1.78 3.43
CA LEU A 140 -14.29 -0.56 3.34
C LEU A 140 -13.94 0.32 2.13
N LEU A 141 -12.81 0.04 1.48
CA LEU A 141 -12.23 0.91 0.46
C LEU A 141 -12.74 0.59 -0.94
N TRP A 142 -13.02 -0.67 -1.27
CA TRP A 142 -13.19 -1.07 -2.67
C TRP A 142 -14.65 -1.23 -3.15
N GLY A 143 -15.61 -1.34 -2.22
CA GLY A 143 -17.02 -1.58 -2.56
C GLY A 143 -17.25 -2.90 -3.32
N GLU A 144 -18.41 -3.04 -3.94
CA GLU A 144 -18.79 -4.25 -4.68
C GLU A 144 -17.92 -4.50 -5.94
N ARG A 145 -17.37 -3.43 -6.52
CA ARG A 145 -16.50 -3.52 -7.70
C ARG A 145 -15.09 -3.96 -7.36
N GLY A 146 -14.73 -4.00 -6.08
CA GLY A 146 -13.41 -4.43 -5.63
C GLY A 146 -12.30 -3.65 -6.33
N LEU A 147 -11.28 -4.37 -6.79
CA LEU A 147 -10.10 -3.83 -7.46
C LEU A 147 -10.24 -3.72 -8.99
N ALA A 148 -11.46 -3.65 -9.52
CA ALA A 148 -11.72 -3.66 -10.96
C ALA A 148 -11.14 -2.45 -11.74
N SER A 149 -10.75 -1.38 -11.06
CA SER A 149 -10.06 -0.24 -11.68
C SER A 149 -8.59 -0.51 -12.00
N ILE A 150 -7.98 -1.52 -11.36
CA ILE A 150 -6.62 -1.95 -11.67
C ILE A 150 -6.62 -2.74 -12.99
N ALA A 151 -5.88 -2.24 -13.99
CA ALA A 151 -5.86 -2.83 -15.33
C ALA A 151 -5.04 -4.13 -15.46
N VAL A 152 -4.28 -4.50 -14.43
CA VAL A 152 -3.40 -5.67 -14.41
C VAL A 152 -3.85 -6.71 -13.39
N PRO A 153 -3.42 -7.98 -13.50
CA PRO A 153 -3.72 -8.99 -12.49
C PRO A 153 -3.21 -8.60 -11.09
N VAL A 154 -4.04 -8.87 -10.09
CA VAL A 154 -3.71 -8.73 -8.66
C VAL A 154 -3.69 -10.11 -8.02
N LEU A 155 -2.60 -10.45 -7.34
CA LEU A 155 -2.49 -11.63 -6.47
C LEU A 155 -2.51 -11.18 -5.02
N SER A 156 -3.52 -11.64 -4.27
CA SER A 156 -3.64 -11.40 -2.83
C SER A 156 -3.24 -12.63 -2.03
N ILE A 157 -2.38 -12.45 -1.02
CA ILE A 157 -1.92 -13.51 -0.14
C ILE A 157 -2.08 -13.04 1.30
N GLY A 158 -2.88 -13.76 2.09
CA GLY A 158 -3.10 -13.46 3.50
C GLY A 158 -2.63 -14.57 4.43
N GLY A 159 -2.18 -14.19 5.62
CA GLY A 159 -1.88 -15.11 6.72
C GLY A 159 -3.14 -15.55 7.46
N SER A 160 -3.30 -16.85 7.70
CA SER A 160 -4.46 -17.39 8.44
C SER A 160 -4.52 -16.98 9.92
N MET A 161 -3.40 -16.48 10.46
CA MET A 161 -3.26 -16.02 11.85
C MET A 161 -3.01 -14.51 11.91
N ASP A 162 -3.31 -13.76 10.84
CA ASP A 162 -3.20 -12.31 10.86
C ASP A 162 -4.35 -11.71 11.69
N LEU A 163 -4.00 -11.13 12.83
CA LEU A 163 -4.96 -10.51 13.75
C LEU A 163 -5.22 -9.03 13.44
N ILE A 164 -4.44 -8.44 12.53
CA ILE A 164 -4.55 -7.03 12.16
C ILE A 164 -5.38 -6.92 10.88
N THR A 165 -5.01 -7.69 9.84
CA THR A 165 -5.65 -7.69 8.52
C THR A 165 -6.09 -9.11 8.14
N PRO A 166 -7.09 -9.68 8.83
CA PRO A 166 -7.50 -11.07 8.62
C PRO A 166 -8.07 -11.26 7.20
N PRO A 167 -7.57 -12.22 6.41
CA PRO A 167 -7.92 -12.32 4.99
C PRO A 167 -9.41 -12.54 4.74
N LEU A 168 -10.11 -13.30 5.58
CA LEU A 168 -11.55 -13.55 5.43
C LEU A 168 -12.41 -12.27 5.47
N ASN A 169 -11.92 -11.23 6.15
CA ASN A 169 -12.64 -9.96 6.26
C ASN A 169 -12.13 -8.93 5.26
N GLU A 170 -10.84 -9.00 4.91
CA GLU A 170 -10.11 -7.91 4.25
C GLU A 170 -9.74 -8.15 2.78
N GLN A 171 -9.78 -9.40 2.28
CA GLN A 171 -9.25 -9.78 0.95
C GLN A 171 -10.19 -10.76 0.24
#